data_AF-A0A6G3U1B3-F1
#
_entry.id   AF-A0A6G3U1B3-F1
#
_cell.length_a   1.000
_cell.length_b   1.000
_cell.length_c   1.000
_cell.angle_alpha   90.00
_cell.angle_beta   90.00
_cell.angle_gamma   90.00
#
_symmetry.space_group_name_H-M   'P 1'
#
loop_
_entity.id
_entity.type
_entity.pdbx_description
1 polymer ?
#
loop_
_entity_poly.entity_id
_entity_poly.type
_entity_poly.pdbx_seq_one_letter_code
_entity_poly.pdbx_strand_id
1 'polypeptide(L)'
;PVVPLTADADAWATGVGTGRRMLWLMRRDGERPKLPGGRRPYVRAPLPARPVTLDYDRDEEALLLDEGRIAPVPPEAWDFETGGIRVLEQWFAVRTDAGEPGTLEAVRPAAWPQSWTSQLLELITVLTLLAELGSARAALTDAPLPAPVGRSALRAAGVLPVPSAARRPASVLDTQEEGPEGQLALL
;
A
#
# COMPACT_ATOMS: atom_id res chain seq x y z
N PRO A 1 -1.43 17.66 3.77
CA PRO A 1 -0.90 17.33 5.12
C PRO A 1 0.52 17.90 5.25
N VAL A 2 0.92 18.38 6.43
CA VAL A 2 2.30 18.82 6.69
C VAL A 2 3.08 17.63 7.26
N VAL A 3 4.29 17.37 6.76
CA VAL A 3 5.19 16.35 7.30
C VAL A 3 6.19 17.05 8.22
N PRO A 4 6.17 16.78 9.53
CA PRO A 4 7.07 17.43 10.47
C PRO A 4 8.51 16.88 10.33
N LEU A 5 9.50 17.71 10.63
CA LEU A 5 10.92 17.36 10.58
C LEU A 5 11.50 17.30 12.00
N THR A 6 12.23 16.24 12.31
CA THR A 6 12.89 16.04 13.61
C THR A 6 14.40 16.00 13.44
N ALA A 7 15.14 16.52 14.42
CA ALA A 7 16.60 16.35 14.54
C ALA A 7 16.98 15.09 15.31
N ASP A 8 16.00 14.37 15.88
CA ASP A 8 16.19 13.08 16.52
C ASP A 8 16.39 12.00 15.45
N ALA A 9 17.59 11.43 15.40
CA ALA A 9 17.98 10.47 14.38
C ALA A 9 17.19 9.15 14.46
N ASP A 10 16.84 8.72 15.67
CA ASP A 10 16.13 7.45 15.90
C ASP A 10 14.66 7.56 15.51
N ALA A 11 14.01 8.67 15.86
CA ALA A 11 12.65 8.99 15.43
C ALA A 11 12.58 9.13 13.89
N TRP A 12 13.57 9.79 13.28
CA TRP A 12 13.67 9.87 11.82
C TRP A 12 13.83 8.49 11.17
N ALA A 13 14.76 7.68 11.66
CA ALA A 13 15.04 6.35 11.12
C ALA A 13 13.81 5.43 11.24
N THR A 14 13.11 5.49 12.38
CA THR A 14 11.90 4.70 12.62
C THR A 14 10.76 5.11 11.70
N GLY A 15 10.53 6.42 11.51
CA GLY A 15 9.53 6.94 10.57
C GLY A 15 9.82 6.53 9.12
N VAL A 16 11.06 6.71 8.66
CA VAL A 16 11.49 6.30 7.32
C VAL A 16 11.40 4.79 7.13
N GLY A 17 11.83 4.00 8.12
CA GLY A 17 11.75 2.54 8.09
C GLY A 17 10.31 2.05 7.95
N THR A 18 9.40 2.61 8.75
CA THR A 18 7.96 2.32 8.70
C THR A 18 7.38 2.67 7.32
N GLY A 19 7.66 3.87 6.82
CA GLY A 19 7.19 4.31 5.50
C GLY A 19 7.70 3.44 4.35
N ARG A 20 8.99 3.08 4.37
CA ARG A 20 9.58 2.15 3.37
C ARG A 20 8.90 0.78 3.40
N ARG A 21 8.63 0.24 4.60
CA ARG A 21 7.96 -1.04 4.74
C ARG A 21 6.54 -1.00 4.20
N MET A 22 5.77 0.05 4.50
CA MET A 22 4.43 0.24 3.95
C MET A 22 4.44 0.36 2.42
N LEU A 23 5.36 1.15 1.85
CA LEU A 23 5.51 1.28 0.40
C LEU A 23 5.84 -0.04 -0.27
N TRP A 24 6.75 -0.82 0.30
CA TRP A 24 7.08 -2.15 -0.20
C TRP A 24 5.87 -3.09 -0.22
N LEU A 25 5.06 -3.08 0.85
CA LEU A 25 3.83 -3.88 0.94
C LEU A 25 2.80 -3.48 -0.12
N MET A 26 2.65 -2.19 -0.39
CA MET A 26 1.67 -1.68 -1.36
C MET A 26 2.10 -1.91 -2.82
N ARG A 27 3.40 -1.83 -3.12
CA ARG A 27 3.92 -2.00 -4.48
C ARG A 27 3.77 -3.43 -5.00
N ARG A 28 3.92 -4.44 -4.14
CA ARG A 28 3.73 -5.87 -4.47
C ARG A 28 4.52 -6.33 -5.70
N ASP A 29 5.65 -5.69 -5.99
CA ASP A 29 6.49 -5.92 -7.17
C ASP A 29 7.77 -6.74 -6.85
N GLY A 30 7.89 -7.22 -5.60
CA GLY A 30 8.98 -8.05 -5.14
C GLY A 30 8.52 -9.38 -4.54
N GLU A 31 9.31 -9.92 -3.61
CA GLU A 31 8.95 -11.15 -2.90
C GLU A 31 7.62 -11.01 -2.16
N ARG A 32 6.82 -12.09 -2.17
CA ARG A 32 5.54 -12.09 -1.44
C ARG A 32 5.77 -11.97 0.06
N PRO A 33 5.09 -11.02 0.75
CA PRO A 33 5.17 -10.93 2.20
C PRO A 33 4.75 -12.24 2.86
N LYS A 34 5.39 -12.53 4.00
CA LYS A 34 5.04 -13.65 4.87
C LYS A 34 4.53 -13.10 6.19
N LEU A 35 3.41 -13.63 6.67
CA LEU A 35 2.92 -13.34 8.01
C LEU A 35 3.77 -14.06 9.06
N PRO A 36 4.15 -13.39 10.16
CA PRO A 36 4.79 -14.05 11.28
C PRO A 36 3.83 -15.02 11.99
N GLY A 37 4.39 -15.94 12.79
CA GLY A 37 3.60 -16.74 13.74
C GLY A 37 2.61 -17.74 13.16
N GLY A 38 2.75 -18.17 11.90
CA GLY A 38 1.90 -19.21 11.32
C GLY A 38 0.47 -18.78 10.97
N ARG A 39 0.15 -17.48 11.07
CA ARG A 39 -1.18 -16.91 10.78
C ARG A 39 -1.46 -16.71 9.28
N ARG A 40 -0.81 -17.49 8.42
CA ARG A 40 -1.01 -17.39 6.97
C ARG A 40 -2.45 -17.77 6.62
N PRO A 41 -3.19 -16.98 5.81
CA PRO A 41 -4.52 -17.35 5.38
C PRO A 41 -4.47 -18.56 4.43
N TYR A 42 -5.43 -19.47 4.60
CA TYR A 42 -5.62 -20.64 3.72
C TYR A 42 -7.10 -20.81 3.39
N VAL A 43 -7.37 -21.44 2.25
CA VAL A 43 -8.71 -21.91 1.91
C VAL A 43 -9.06 -23.08 2.83
N ARG A 44 -10.08 -22.90 3.68
CA ARG A 44 -10.59 -23.91 4.61
C ARG A 44 -11.79 -24.66 4.04
N ALA A 45 -12.59 -23.99 3.23
CA ALA A 45 -13.63 -24.59 2.41
C ALA A 45 -13.46 -24.10 0.96
N PRO A 46 -13.55 -25.00 -0.05
CA PRO A 46 -13.36 -24.62 -1.45
C PRO A 46 -14.25 -23.45 -1.87
N LEU A 47 -13.69 -22.50 -2.60
CA LEU A 47 -14.46 -21.41 -3.18
C LEU A 47 -15.34 -21.96 -4.33
N PRO A 48 -16.62 -21.57 -4.42
CA PRO A 48 -17.46 -21.98 -5.54
C PRO A 48 -16.94 -21.40 -6.86
N ALA A 49 -17.41 -21.95 -7.98
CA ALA A 49 -16.97 -21.50 -9.31
C ALA A 49 -17.39 -20.06 -9.63
N ARG A 50 -18.42 -19.53 -8.96
CA ARG A 50 -18.96 -18.17 -9.18
C ARG A 50 -19.47 -17.60 -7.87
N PRO A 51 -18.58 -17.16 -6.96
CA PRO A 51 -19.03 -16.54 -5.74
C PRO A 51 -19.70 -15.19 -6.06
N VAL A 52 -20.77 -14.86 -5.34
CA VAL A 52 -21.55 -13.63 -5.52
C VAL A 52 -21.69 -12.83 -4.22
N THR A 53 -21.55 -13.46 -3.06
CA THR A 53 -21.50 -12.75 -1.77
C THR A 53 -20.11 -12.77 -1.15
N LEU A 54 -19.83 -11.74 -0.35
CA LEU A 54 -18.66 -11.66 0.51
C LEU A 54 -19.12 -11.27 1.91
N ASP A 55 -18.89 -12.15 2.86
CA ASP A 55 -19.21 -11.94 4.28
C ASP A 55 -17.98 -12.19 5.14
N TYR A 56 -18.07 -11.80 6.42
CA TYR A 56 -16.99 -12.00 7.38
C TYR A 56 -17.53 -12.50 8.72
N ASP A 57 -17.00 -13.63 9.16
CA ASP A 57 -17.21 -14.16 10.50
C ASP A 57 -16.06 -13.69 11.40
N ARG A 58 -16.38 -12.78 12.32
CA ARG A 58 -15.40 -12.18 13.22
C ARG A 58 -14.97 -13.12 14.34
N ASP A 59 -15.84 -14.05 14.76
CA ASP A 59 -15.54 -15.00 15.82
C ASP A 59 -14.61 -16.11 15.31
N GLU A 60 -14.83 -16.56 14.07
CA GLU A 60 -13.97 -17.54 13.40
C GLU A 60 -12.74 -16.93 12.68
N GLU A 61 -12.63 -15.60 12.66
CA GLU A 61 -11.66 -14.85 11.83
C GLU A 61 -11.67 -15.36 10.38
N ALA A 62 -12.85 -15.47 9.77
CA ALA A 62 -13.04 -16.14 8.50
C ALA A 62 -13.71 -15.25 7.47
N LEU A 63 -13.09 -15.13 6.29
CA LEU A 63 -13.71 -14.52 5.12
C LEU A 63 -14.54 -15.58 4.40
N LEU A 64 -15.82 -15.27 4.18
CA LEU A 64 -16.81 -16.16 3.59
C LEU A 64 -17.15 -15.68 2.18
N LEU A 65 -17.10 -16.59 1.21
CA LEU A 65 -17.45 -16.34 -0.19
C LEU A 65 -18.48 -17.39 -0.57
N ASP A 66 -19.76 -17.08 -0.36
CA ASP A 66 -20.86 -18.05 -0.32
C ASP A 66 -20.50 -19.28 0.56
N GLU A 67 -20.44 -20.50 -0.01
CA GLU A 67 -20.05 -21.71 0.73
C GLU A 67 -18.53 -21.84 0.96
N GLY A 68 -17.74 -20.97 0.35
CA GLY A 68 -16.30 -20.94 0.44
C GLY A 68 -15.78 -20.23 1.70
N ARG A 69 -14.60 -20.62 2.17
CA ARG A 69 -14.03 -20.08 3.41
C ARG A 69 -12.52 -19.91 3.35
N ILE A 70 -12.04 -18.75 3.81
CA ILE A 70 -10.61 -18.46 4.00
C ILE A 70 -10.37 -18.06 5.47
N ALA A 71 -9.41 -18.72 6.13
CA ALA A 71 -9.03 -18.40 7.51
C ALA A 71 -7.57 -18.78 7.83
N PRO A 72 -6.91 -18.08 8.77
CA PRO A 72 -7.40 -16.92 9.50
C PRO A 72 -7.32 -15.62 8.67
N VAL A 73 -8.25 -14.71 8.90
CA VAL A 73 -8.31 -13.34 8.38
C VAL A 73 -8.55 -12.42 9.58
N PRO A 74 -7.51 -11.75 10.10
CA PRO A 74 -7.66 -10.86 11.25
C PRO A 74 -8.69 -9.75 10.99
N PRO A 75 -9.47 -9.32 12.00
CA PRO A 75 -10.49 -8.30 11.83
C PRO A 75 -9.94 -6.99 11.26
N GLU A 76 -8.69 -6.63 11.56
CA GLU A 76 -8.07 -5.42 11.07
C GLU A 76 -7.78 -5.48 9.56
N ALA A 77 -7.61 -6.67 8.99
CA ALA A 77 -7.50 -6.85 7.54
C ALA A 77 -8.88 -6.78 6.86
N TRP A 78 -9.92 -7.27 7.53
CA TRP A 78 -11.31 -7.11 7.09
C TRP A 78 -11.75 -5.65 7.13
N ASP A 79 -11.50 -4.95 8.22
CA ASP A 79 -11.88 -3.55 8.43
C ASP A 79 -10.96 -2.55 7.70
N PHE A 80 -9.97 -3.02 6.94
CA PHE A 80 -9.01 -2.12 6.29
C PHE A 80 -9.70 -1.29 5.21
N GLU A 81 -9.68 0.02 5.39
CA GLU A 81 -10.31 0.98 4.47
C GLU A 81 -9.30 1.88 3.76
N THR A 82 -9.65 2.30 2.54
CA THR A 82 -8.97 3.39 1.83
C THR A 82 -10.03 4.31 1.24
N GLY A 83 -9.99 5.59 1.61
CA GLY A 83 -11.02 6.55 1.19
C GLY A 83 -12.42 6.24 1.75
N GLY A 84 -12.51 5.57 2.90
CA GLY A 84 -13.78 5.15 3.52
C GLY A 84 -14.43 3.93 2.86
N ILE A 85 -13.69 3.22 1.99
CA ILE A 85 -14.15 2.01 1.31
C ILE A 85 -13.33 0.82 1.81
N ARG A 86 -14.02 -0.25 2.22
CA ARG A 86 -13.39 -1.50 2.64
C ARG A 86 -12.70 -2.19 1.46
N VAL A 87 -11.40 -2.43 1.59
CA VAL A 87 -10.57 -2.87 0.46
C VAL A 87 -10.94 -4.28 -0.02
N LEU A 88 -11.24 -5.21 0.89
CA LEU A 88 -11.62 -6.58 0.51
C LEU A 88 -12.96 -6.63 -0.22
N GLU A 89 -13.95 -5.86 0.24
CA GLU A 89 -15.24 -5.74 -0.44
C GLU A 89 -15.09 -5.14 -1.82
N GLN A 90 -14.39 -4.01 -1.94
CA GLN A 90 -14.14 -3.38 -3.24
C GLN A 90 -13.38 -4.32 -4.20
N TRP A 91 -12.38 -5.04 -3.70
CA TRP A 91 -11.60 -5.97 -4.51
C TRP A 91 -12.46 -7.12 -5.06
N PHE A 92 -13.41 -7.61 -4.25
CA PHE A 92 -14.36 -8.66 -4.62
C PHE A 92 -15.40 -8.13 -5.61
N ALA A 93 -16.08 -7.03 -5.29
CA ALA A 93 -17.12 -6.41 -6.13
C ALA A 93 -16.62 -6.12 -7.55
N VAL A 94 -15.41 -5.55 -7.69
CA VAL A 94 -14.78 -5.28 -9.01
C VAL A 94 -14.60 -6.55 -9.85
N ARG A 95 -14.57 -7.74 -9.24
CA ARG A 95 -14.40 -9.03 -9.91
C ARG A 95 -15.73 -9.76 -10.14
N THR A 96 -16.71 -9.58 -9.27
CA THR A 96 -17.97 -10.33 -9.29
C THR A 96 -19.15 -9.58 -9.88
N ASP A 97 -19.19 -8.24 -9.76
CA ASP A 97 -20.33 -7.46 -10.22
C ASP A 97 -20.44 -7.45 -11.74
N ALA A 98 -21.65 -7.40 -12.28
CA ALA A 98 -21.85 -7.30 -13.72
C ALA A 98 -21.20 -6.02 -14.27
N GLY A 99 -20.34 -6.16 -15.28
CA GLY A 99 -19.82 -5.03 -16.03
C GLY A 99 -20.86 -4.49 -17.01
N GLU A 100 -20.79 -3.20 -17.32
CA GLU A 100 -21.65 -2.56 -18.31
C GLU A 100 -21.41 -3.17 -19.72
N PRO A 101 -22.48 -3.58 -20.45
CA PRO A 101 -22.33 -4.14 -21.78
C PRO A 101 -21.55 -3.21 -22.73
N GLY A 102 -20.53 -3.76 -23.39
CA GLY A 102 -19.69 -3.01 -24.34
C GLY A 102 -18.46 -2.33 -23.73
N THR A 103 -18.20 -2.49 -22.43
CA THR A 103 -16.98 -2.00 -21.78
C THR A 103 -15.95 -3.12 -21.52
N LEU A 104 -14.73 -2.76 -21.14
CA LEU A 104 -13.71 -3.75 -20.75
C LEU A 104 -14.12 -4.50 -19.48
N GLU A 105 -14.87 -3.86 -18.59
CA GLU A 105 -15.40 -4.47 -17.37
C GLU A 105 -16.39 -5.60 -17.67
N ALA A 106 -17.02 -5.65 -18.85
CA ALA A 106 -17.85 -6.78 -19.27
C ALA A 106 -17.03 -8.00 -19.72
N VAL A 107 -15.73 -7.82 -20.03
CA VAL A 107 -14.83 -8.91 -20.43
C VAL A 107 -14.23 -9.56 -19.18
N ARG A 108 -14.83 -10.65 -18.72
CA ARG A 108 -14.40 -11.36 -17.49
C ARG A 108 -14.28 -12.86 -17.66
N PRO A 109 -13.48 -13.53 -16.81
CA PRO A 109 -13.49 -14.99 -16.72
C PRO A 109 -14.89 -15.53 -16.43
N ALA A 110 -15.27 -16.62 -17.09
CA ALA A 110 -16.59 -17.25 -16.90
C ALA A 110 -16.77 -17.96 -15.54
N ALA A 111 -15.67 -18.14 -14.80
CA ALA A 111 -15.61 -18.73 -13.47
C ALA A 111 -14.41 -18.17 -12.70
N TRP A 112 -14.44 -18.30 -11.38
CA TRP A 112 -13.40 -17.89 -10.46
C TRP A 112 -12.06 -18.59 -10.75
N PRO A 113 -11.04 -17.87 -11.25
CA PRO A 113 -9.75 -18.46 -11.53
C PRO A 113 -8.94 -18.71 -10.26
N GLN A 114 -8.12 -19.76 -10.25
CA GLN A 114 -7.18 -20.02 -9.13
C GLN A 114 -6.24 -18.85 -8.84
N SER A 115 -5.90 -18.06 -9.86
CA SER A 115 -5.09 -16.86 -9.71
C SER A 115 -5.78 -15.80 -8.83
N TRP A 116 -7.10 -15.68 -8.86
CA TRP A 116 -7.85 -14.78 -7.98
C TRP A 116 -7.81 -15.25 -6.52
N THR A 117 -7.92 -16.55 -6.25
CA THR A 117 -7.69 -17.10 -4.90
C THR A 117 -6.29 -16.73 -4.41
N SER A 118 -5.28 -16.90 -5.25
CA SER A 118 -3.89 -16.58 -4.89
C SER A 118 -3.71 -15.08 -4.62
N GLN A 119 -4.32 -14.22 -5.44
CA GLN A 119 -4.31 -12.77 -5.26
C GLN A 119 -5.04 -12.34 -3.99
N LEU A 120 -6.16 -13.00 -3.63
CA LEU A 120 -6.93 -12.71 -2.43
C LEU A 120 -6.13 -13.08 -1.17
N LEU A 121 -5.51 -14.26 -1.13
CA LEU A 121 -4.65 -14.68 -0.02
C LEU A 121 -3.45 -13.73 0.17
N GLU A 122 -2.86 -13.26 -0.93
CA GLU A 122 -1.80 -12.25 -0.89
C GLU A 122 -2.31 -10.89 -0.41
N LEU A 123 -3.48 -10.46 -0.88
CA LEU A 123 -4.10 -9.21 -0.45
C LEU A 123 -4.40 -9.22 1.05
N ILE A 124 -5.03 -10.28 1.56
CA ILE A 124 -5.29 -10.47 2.99
C ILE A 124 -3.97 -10.34 3.77
N THR A 125 -2.91 -11.02 3.31
CA THR A 125 -1.58 -10.96 3.94
C THR A 125 -1.03 -9.53 3.97
N VAL A 126 -1.14 -8.79 2.86
CA VAL A 126 -0.70 -7.40 2.77
C VAL A 126 -1.51 -6.50 3.70
N LEU A 127 -2.84 -6.63 3.74
CA LEU A 127 -3.72 -5.82 4.57
C LEU A 127 -3.48 -6.07 6.06
N THR A 128 -3.28 -7.32 6.47
CA THR A 128 -2.88 -7.65 7.85
C THR A 128 -1.59 -6.93 8.23
N LEU A 129 -0.55 -7.02 7.40
CA LEU A 129 0.75 -6.38 7.69
C LEU A 129 0.66 -4.84 7.66
N LEU A 130 -0.18 -4.28 6.80
CA LEU A 130 -0.43 -2.84 6.76
C LEU A 130 -1.18 -2.36 8.00
N ALA A 131 -2.14 -3.14 8.50
CA ALA A 131 -2.87 -2.84 9.74
C ALA A 131 -1.92 -2.84 10.94
N GLU A 132 -1.04 -3.84 11.05
CA GLU A 132 0.00 -3.89 12.10
C GLU A 132 0.87 -2.63 12.08
N LEU A 133 1.34 -2.21 10.90
CA LEU A 133 2.13 -0.97 10.73
C LEU A 133 1.32 0.30 10.95
N GLY A 134 0.00 0.26 10.75
CA GLY A 134 -0.91 1.37 11.01
C GLY A 134 -0.85 1.83 12.46
N SER A 135 -0.79 0.88 13.40
CA SER A 135 -0.64 1.16 14.84
C SER A 135 0.69 1.86 15.15
N ALA A 136 1.80 1.37 14.59
CA ALA A 136 3.12 1.98 14.75
C ALA A 136 3.17 3.39 14.15
N ARG A 137 2.56 3.57 12.97
CA ARG A 137 2.44 4.89 12.32
C ARG A 137 1.61 5.87 13.14
N ALA A 138 0.49 5.42 13.73
CA ALA A 138 -0.33 6.24 14.61
C ALA A 138 0.46 6.70 15.83
N ALA A 139 1.19 5.78 16.49
CA ALA A 139 2.06 6.12 17.62
C ALA A 139 3.11 7.19 17.27
N LEU A 140 3.71 7.13 16.08
CA LEU A 140 4.65 8.15 15.59
C LEU A 140 3.99 9.50 15.29
N THR A 141 2.70 9.52 14.97
CA THR A 141 1.98 10.73 14.57
C THR A 141 1.33 11.41 15.78
N ASP A 142 0.84 10.63 16.74
CA ASP A 142 0.13 11.12 17.93
C ASP A 142 1.09 11.56 19.04
N ALA A 143 2.31 11.00 19.07
CA ALA A 143 3.35 11.42 20.00
C ALA A 143 3.90 12.81 19.65
N PRO A 144 4.25 13.64 20.65
CA PRO A 144 4.98 14.87 20.41
C PRO A 144 6.29 14.58 19.66
N LEU A 145 6.53 15.30 18.56
CA LEU A 145 7.74 15.12 17.77
C LEU A 145 8.98 15.52 18.60
N PRO A 146 9.95 14.62 18.83
CA PRO A 146 11.18 14.97 19.52
C PRO A 146 12.01 15.94 18.68
N ALA A 147 12.73 16.86 19.33
CA ALA A 147 13.65 17.83 18.71
C ALA A 147 13.14 18.42 17.37
N PRO A 148 11.98 19.12 17.36
CA PRO A 148 11.36 19.59 16.12
C PRO A 148 12.21 20.64 15.43
N VAL A 149 12.41 20.45 14.12
CA VAL A 149 13.18 21.36 13.27
C VAL A 149 12.23 22.30 12.55
N GLY A 150 12.16 23.53 13.05
CA GLY A 150 11.39 24.62 12.47
C GLY A 150 12.17 25.48 11.47
N ARG A 151 11.48 26.43 10.83
CA ARG A 151 12.08 27.36 9.86
C ARG A 151 13.23 28.19 10.44
N SER A 152 13.17 28.55 11.72
CA SER A 152 14.23 29.30 12.41
C SER A 152 15.53 28.50 12.46
N ALA A 153 15.45 27.23 12.88
CA ALA A 153 16.59 26.31 12.92
C ALA A 153 17.19 26.11 11.51
N LEU A 154 16.34 25.93 10.49
CA LEU A 154 16.80 25.79 9.10
C LEU A 154 17.47 27.06 8.55
N ARG A 155 17.01 28.25 8.94
CA ARG A 155 17.67 29.51 8.57
C ARG A 155 19.02 29.68 9.29
N ALA A 156 19.07 29.37 10.58
CA ALA A 156 20.30 29.41 11.36
C ALA A 156 21.36 28.44 10.79
N ALA A 157 20.91 27.29 10.28
CA ALA A 157 21.77 26.31 9.60
C ALA A 157 22.10 26.67 8.13
N GLY A 158 21.61 27.79 7.61
CA GLY A 158 21.85 28.21 6.22
C GLY A 158 21.13 27.37 5.16
N VAL A 159 20.20 26.50 5.55
CA VAL A 159 19.38 25.68 4.63
C VAL A 159 18.28 26.53 3.98
N LEU A 160 17.74 27.51 4.72
CA LEU A 160 16.76 28.46 4.21
C LEU A 160 17.34 29.89 4.17
N PRO A 161 16.98 30.70 3.15
CA PRO A 161 16.06 30.39 2.04
C PRO A 161 16.69 29.46 0.99
N VAL A 162 15.84 28.73 0.26
CA VAL A 162 16.30 27.89 -0.86
C VAL A 162 16.98 28.77 -1.93
N PRO A 163 18.21 28.44 -2.36
CA PRO A 163 18.89 29.17 -3.43
C PRO A 163 18.02 29.30 -4.69
N SER A 164 18.16 30.40 -5.44
CA SER A 164 17.37 30.62 -6.67
C SER A 164 17.63 29.53 -7.73
N ALA A 165 18.87 29.04 -7.82
CA ALA A 165 19.24 27.96 -8.74
C ALA A 165 18.50 26.65 -8.45
N ALA A 166 18.30 26.30 -7.18
CA ALA A 166 17.59 25.09 -6.76
C ALA A 166 16.06 25.16 -6.92
N ARG A 167 15.52 26.31 -7.34
CA ARG A 167 14.09 26.50 -7.66
C ARG A 167 13.79 26.37 -9.15
N ARG A 168 14.81 26.20 -9.99
CA ARG A 168 14.65 25.99 -11.43
C ARG A 168 14.42 24.50 -11.71
N PRO A 169 13.74 24.15 -12.82
CA PRO A 169 13.73 22.78 -13.31
C PRO A 169 15.16 22.24 -13.43
N ALA A 170 15.33 20.92 -13.31
CA ALA A 170 16.64 20.32 -13.54
C ALA A 170 17.11 20.70 -14.95
N SER A 171 18.25 21.40 -15.06
CA SER A 171 18.79 21.87 -16.34
C SER A 171 19.14 20.72 -17.30
N VAL A 172 19.17 19.49 -16.80
CA VAL A 172 19.25 18.25 -17.59
C VAL A 172 18.08 18.12 -18.57
N LEU A 173 16.94 18.74 -18.30
CA LEU A 173 15.77 18.76 -19.19
C LEU A 173 15.84 19.87 -20.26
N ASP A 174 16.75 20.83 -20.12
CA ASP A 174 16.95 21.92 -21.09
C ASP A 174 18.01 21.56 -22.15
N THR A 175 18.69 20.43 -21.98
CA THR A 175 19.68 19.93 -22.93
C THR A 175 18.98 19.13 -24.02
N GLN A 176 19.00 19.62 -25.25
CA GLN A 176 18.48 18.89 -26.40
C GLN A 176 19.44 17.72 -26.71
N GLU A 177 18.95 16.47 -26.70
CA GLU A 177 19.72 15.30 -27.13
C GLU A 177 20.17 15.50 -28.58
N GLU A 178 21.48 15.61 -28.81
CA GLU A 178 22.05 15.77 -30.14
C GLU A 178 22.98 14.58 -30.45
N GLY A 179 22.39 13.46 -30.89
CA GLY A 179 23.13 12.30 -31.41
C GLY A 179 22.33 11.00 -31.42
N PRO A 180 22.64 10.04 -32.32
CA PRO A 180 22.06 8.71 -32.24
C PRO A 180 22.57 8.03 -30.96
N GLU A 181 21.64 7.54 -30.13
CA GLU A 181 21.87 6.88 -28.83
C GLU A 181 22.03 7.77 -27.58
N GLY A 182 21.64 9.05 -27.63
CA GLY A 182 21.48 9.85 -26.39
C GLY A 182 22.77 10.14 -25.61
N GLN A 183 23.92 10.10 -26.27
CA GLN A 183 25.20 10.43 -25.63
C GLN A 183 25.36 11.94 -25.46
N LEU A 184 25.64 12.35 -24.22
CA LEU A 184 25.95 13.74 -23.85
C LEU A 184 27.41 14.05 -24.18
N ALA A 185 27.67 14.91 -25.16
CA ALA A 185 28.99 15.50 -25.35
C ALA A 185 29.20 16.61 -24.30
N LEU A 186 30.16 16.41 -23.39
CA LEU A 186 30.63 17.47 -22.49
C LEU A 186 31.51 18.44 -23.32
N LEU A 187 31.10 19.70 -23.41
CA LEU A 187 31.96 20.82 -23.85
C LEU A 187 32.84 21.30 -22.69
#